data_AF-A0A3M6TY52-F1
#
_entry.id   AF-A0A3M6TY52-F1
#
_cell.length_a   1.000
_cell.length_b   1.000
_cell.length_c   1.000
_cell.angle_alpha   90.00
_cell.angle_beta   90.00
_cell.angle_gamma   90.00
#
_symmetry.space_group_name_H-M   'P 1'
#
loop_
_entity.id
_entity.type
_entity.pdbx_description
1 polymer ?
#
loop_
_entity_poly.entity_id
_entity_poly.type
_entity_poly.pdbx_seq_one_letter_code
_entity_poly.pdbx_strand_id
1 'polypeptide(L)'
;MGRIFLAHPGGARLYSCANCDTALTNRSQLTSMLTGRHMVRDVFCKNCDTKLGWMYEYATEESQQYKEGQVILERALVTESEGIEEIGD
;
A
#
# COMPACT_ATOMS: atom_id res chain seq x y z
N MET A 1 -8.63 -15.95 1.34
CA MET A 1 -8.10 -14.84 0.52
C MET A 1 -8.10 -13.59 1.39
N GLY A 2 -6.95 -13.16 1.89
CA GLY A 2 -6.85 -12.08 2.88
C GLY A 2 -6.30 -10.80 2.27
N ARG A 3 -6.81 -9.65 2.72
CA ARG A 3 -6.27 -8.32 2.42
C ARG A 3 -5.44 -7.85 3.61
N ILE A 4 -4.29 -7.23 3.35
CA ILE A 4 -3.45 -6.59 4.37
C ILE A 4 -3.84 -5.12 4.41
N PHE A 5 -4.14 -4.60 5.60
CA PHE A 5 -4.42 -3.19 5.83
C PHE A 5 -3.19 -2.55 6.47
N LEU A 6 -2.57 -1.62 5.77
CA LEU A 6 -1.45 -0.83 6.28
C LEU A 6 -1.97 0.52 6.71
N ALA A 7 -1.97 0.74 8.02
CA ALA A 7 -2.19 2.05 8.61
C ALA A 7 -0.82 2.72 8.79
N HIS A 8 -0.58 3.76 7.99
CA HIS A 8 0.55 4.67 8.06
C HIS A 8 1.94 4.07 7.72
N PRO A 9 2.83 4.84 7.06
CA PRO A 9 4.16 4.40 6.64
C PRO A 9 5.16 4.19 7.81
N GLY A 10 4.72 4.28 9.07
CA GLY A 10 5.55 4.07 10.26
C GLY A 10 5.53 2.63 10.79
N GLY A 11 4.97 1.67 10.06
CA GLY A 11 4.96 0.27 10.47
C GLY A 11 6.34 -0.38 10.34
N ALA A 12 6.77 -1.11 11.37
CA ALA A 12 7.99 -1.95 11.39
C ALA A 12 7.96 -3.15 10.42
N ARG A 13 7.16 -3.08 9.34
CA ARG A 13 6.93 -4.18 8.40
C ARG A 13 7.20 -3.72 6.98
N LEU A 14 8.14 -4.41 6.34
CA LEU A 14 8.45 -4.23 4.93
C LEU A 14 7.56 -5.16 4.10
N TYR A 15 7.07 -4.64 2.97
CA TYR A 15 6.33 -5.43 2.00
C TYR A 15 7.12 -5.49 0.69
N SER A 16 7.29 -6.69 0.15
CA SER A 16 7.88 -6.94 -1.16
C SER A 16 6.89 -7.63 -2.08
N CYS A 17 7.09 -7.51 -3.39
CA CYS A 17 6.27 -8.20 -4.37
C CYS A 17 6.53 -9.72 -4.30
N ALA A 18 5.49 -10.53 -4.14
CA ALA A 18 5.62 -11.99 -4.12
C ALA A 18 6.00 -12.61 -5.48
N ASN A 19 5.91 -11.84 -6.56
CA ASN A 19 6.19 -12.32 -7.92
C ASN A 19 7.66 -12.11 -8.34
N CYS A 20 8.35 -11.11 -7.80
CA CYS A 20 9.72 -10.78 -8.21
C CYS A 20 10.60 -10.22 -7.07
N ASP A 21 10.16 -10.42 -5.82
CA ASP A 21 10.83 -10.02 -4.57
C ASP A 21 11.26 -8.54 -4.49
N THR A 22 10.72 -7.71 -5.39
CA THR A 22 11.04 -6.29 -5.42
C THR A 22 10.33 -5.59 -4.28
N ALA A 23 11.10 -4.94 -3.42
CA ALA A 23 10.57 -4.12 -2.32
C ALA A 23 9.63 -3.05 -2.87
N LEU A 24 8.51 -2.81 -2.18
CA LEU A 24 7.63 -1.68 -2.42
C LEU A 24 8.36 -0.40 -2.03
N THR A 25 9.27 0.08 -2.89
CA THR A 25 9.93 1.38 -2.68
C THR A 25 8.88 2.46 -2.91
N ASN A 26 8.43 3.05 -1.81
CA ASN A 26 7.51 4.16 -1.78
C ASN A 26 8.14 5.34 -2.54
N ARG A 27 7.86 5.50 -3.84
CA ARG A 27 8.00 6.77 -4.59
C ARG A 27 7.54 6.66 -6.05
N SER A 28 6.43 7.33 -6.33
CA SER A 28 6.25 8.14 -7.54
C SER A 28 5.86 7.47 -8.87
N GLN A 29 5.22 6.30 -8.87
CA GLN A 29 4.50 5.86 -10.07
C GLN A 29 3.17 5.22 -9.68
N LEU A 30 2.25 6.05 -9.22
CA LEU A 30 0.90 5.60 -8.87
C LEU A 30 -0.12 6.30 -9.76
N THR A 31 -0.99 5.50 -10.39
CA THR A 31 -2.12 6.02 -11.17
C THR A 31 -3.33 6.17 -10.24
N SER A 32 -3.89 7.37 -10.17
CA SER A 32 -5.13 7.62 -9.43
C SER A 32 -6.33 7.17 -10.27
N MET A 33 -7.29 6.54 -9.61
CA MET A 33 -8.56 6.10 -10.17
C MET A 33 -9.69 6.71 -9.35
N LEU A 34 -10.61 7.41 -10.03
CA LEU A 34 -11.76 8.01 -9.38
C LEU A 34 -12.88 6.97 -9.22
N THR A 35 -13.12 6.52 -7.99
CA THR A 35 -14.26 5.63 -7.69
C THR A 35 -15.34 6.38 -6.91
N GLY A 36 -16.13 7.22 -7.60
CA GLY A 36 -17.43 7.78 -7.15
C GLY A 36 -17.46 8.60 -5.85
N ARG A 37 -17.10 8.00 -4.71
CA ARG A 37 -17.07 8.59 -3.35
C ARG A 37 -15.69 8.56 -2.69
N HIS A 38 -14.73 7.87 -3.29
CA HIS A 38 -13.34 7.86 -2.83
C HIS A 38 -12.42 7.90 -4.05
N MET A 39 -11.37 8.71 -3.97
CA MET A 39 -10.22 8.58 -4.86
C MET A 39 -9.35 7.49 -4.28
N VAL A 40 -9.19 6.43 -5.05
CA VAL A 40 -8.25 5.35 -4.74
C VAL A 40 -7.13 5.36 -5.74
N ARG A 41 -6.01 4.79 -5.37
CA ARG A 41 -4.79 4.81 -6.16
C ARG A 41 -4.20 3.42 -6.15
N ASP A 42 -4.13 2.80 -7.32
CA ASP A 42 -3.64 1.44 -7.43
C ASP A 42 -2.12 1.39 -7.17
N VAL A 43 -1.69 0.35 -6.47
CA VAL A 43 -0.29 0.08 -6.14
C VAL A 43 0.20 -1.05 -7.02
N PHE A 44 1.22 -0.77 -7.83
CA PHE A 44 1.85 -1.74 -8.73
C PHE A 44 3.29 -2.01 -8.34
N CYS A 45 3.76 -3.22 -8.64
CA CYS A 45 5.17 -3.55 -8.53
C CYS A 45 5.96 -2.83 -9.63
N LYS A 46 7.01 -2.09 -9.27
CA LYS A 46 7.88 -1.39 -10.23
C LYS A 46 8.65 -2.32 -11.19
N ASN A 47 8.85 -3.58 -10.82
CA ASN A 47 9.69 -4.50 -11.59
C ASN A 47 8.89 -5.44 -12.51
N CYS A 48 7.65 -5.78 -12.14
CA CYS A 48 6.82 -6.72 -12.90
C CYS A 48 5.42 -6.20 -13.20
N ASP A 49 5.14 -4.92 -12.91
CA ASP A 49 3.85 -4.24 -13.12
C ASP A 49 2.63 -4.99 -12.56
N THR A 50 2.85 -5.91 -11.61
CA THR A 50 1.79 -6.67 -10.97
C THR A 50 1.04 -5.76 -10.01
N LYS A 51 -0.30 -5.74 -10.10
CA LYS A 51 -1.15 -4.99 -9.17
C LYS A 51 -1.07 -5.63 -7.79
N LEU A 52 -0.44 -4.94 -6.84
CA LEU A 52 -0.24 -5.42 -5.46
C LEU A 52 -1.37 -4.99 -4.54
N GLY A 53 -2.10 -3.93 -4.89
CA GLY A 53 -3.18 -3.40 -4.08
C GLY A 53 -3.62 -2.01 -4.50
N TRP A 54 -4.11 -1.24 -3.55
CA TRP A 54 -4.57 0.14 -3.73
C TRP A 54 -4.56 0.92 -2.41
N MET A 55 -4.46 2.24 -2.47
CA MET A 55 -4.52 3.13 -1.32
C MET A 55 -5.68 4.11 -1.46
N TYR A 56 -6.25 4.56 -0.35
CA TYR A 56 -7.18 5.69 -0.36
C TYR A 56 -6.38 6.99 -0.43
N GLU A 57 -6.55 7.72 -1.52
CA GLU A 57 -5.90 9.01 -1.75
C GLU A 57 -6.72 10.15 -1.17
N TYR A 58 -8.04 10.15 -1.44
CA TYR A 58 -8.93 11.20 -1.00
C TYR A 58 -10.33 10.67 -0.72
N ALA A 59 -10.95 11.11 0.36
CA ALA A 59 -12.35 10.83 0.67
C ALA A 59 -13.20 12.07 0.42
N THR A 60 -14.29 11.93 -0.34
CA THR A 60 -15.19 13.09 -0.59
C THR A 60 -16.03 13.47 0.62
N GLU A 61 -16.14 12.58 1.61
CA GLU A 61 -16.94 12.76 2.83
C GLU A 61 -16.02 12.83 4.05
N GLU A 62 -16.20 13.85 4.91
CA GLU A 62 -15.44 14.00 6.17
C GLU A 62 -15.51 12.76 7.05
N SER A 63 -16.65 12.07 7.06
CA SER A 63 -16.85 10.83 7.83
C SER A 63 -15.94 9.68 7.40
N GLN A 64 -15.30 9.77 6.23
CA GLN A 64 -14.41 8.74 5.66
C GLN A 64 -12.95 9.19 5.56
N GLN A 65 -12.60 10.41 5.99
CA GLN A 65 -11.22 10.92 5.95
C GLN A 65 -10.23 10.07 6.75
N TYR A 66 -10.69 9.36 7.78
CA TYR A 66 -9.86 8.43 8.54
C TYR A 66 -9.28 7.28 7.69
N LYS A 67 -9.85 7.03 6.49
CA LYS A 67 -9.34 6.04 5.53
C LYS A 67 -8.25 6.61 4.64
N GLU A 68 -8.15 7.92 4.51
CA GLU A 68 -7.13 8.56 3.67
C GLU A 68 -5.72 8.16 4.14
N GLY A 69 -4.86 7.81 3.19
CA GLY A 69 -3.52 7.28 3.48
C GLY A 69 -3.48 5.82 3.94
N GLN A 70 -4.62 5.14 4.09
CA GLN A 70 -4.62 3.68 4.30
C GLN A 70 -4.31 2.96 2.99
N VAL A 71 -3.40 1.99 3.06
CA VAL A 71 -3.02 1.14 1.93
C VAL A 71 -3.56 -0.27 2.14
N ILE A 72 -4.20 -0.82 1.11
CA ILE A 72 -4.75 -2.16 1.09
C ILE A 72 -3.97 -2.97 0.08
N LEU A 73 -3.22 -3.96 0.55
CA LEU A 73 -2.44 -4.88 -0.28
C LEU A 73 -3.08 -6.27 -0.29
N GLU A 74 -2.90 -6.98 -1.40
CA GLU A 74 -3.33 -8.36 -1.52
C GLU A 74 -2.28 -9.30 -0.94
N ARG A 75 -2.62 -10.03 0.14
CA ARG A 75 -1.67 -10.92 0.83
C ARG A 75 -1.14 -12.06 -0.04
N ALA A 76 -1.83 -12.38 -1.13
CA ALA A 76 -1.37 -13.37 -2.11
C ALA A 76 -0.29 -12.84 -3.06
N LEU A 77 -0.15 -11.50 -3.16
CA LEU A 77 0.73 -10.84 -4.12
C LEU A 77 1.89 -10.09 -3.45
N VAL A 78 1.90 -10.02 -2.12
CA VAL A 78 2.96 -9.38 -1.33
C VAL A 78 3.49 -10.32 -0.25
N THR A 79 4.80 -10.24 -0.02
CA THR A 79 5.51 -10.90 1.07
C THR A 79 5.75 -9.89 2.17
N GLU A 80 5.42 -10.26 3.40
CA GLU A 80 5.70 -9.47 4.61
C GLU A 80 7.07 -9.87 5.16
N SER A 81 7.89 -8.88 5.52
CA SER A 81 9.17 -9.08 6.19
C SER A 81 9.30 -8.10 7.34
N GLU A 82 9.95 -8.51 8.44
CA GLU A 82 10.21 -7.63 9.57
C GLU A 82 11.17 -6.53 9.11
N GLY A 83 10.70 -5.28 9.12
CA GLY A 83 11.54 -4.11 8.88
C GLY A 83 12.45 -3.90 10.08
N ILE A 84 13.67 -3.44 9.83
CA ILE A 84 14.65 -3.16 10.88
C ILE A 84 14.01 -2.29 11.98
N GLU A 85 13.98 -2.80 13.21
CA GLU A 85 13.67 -2.00 14.39
C GLU A 85 14.64 -0.82 14.40
N GLU A 86 14.10 0.41 14.47
CA GLU A 86 14.91 1.59 14.72
C GLU A 86 15.55 1.38 16.10
N ILE A 87 16.83 1.00 16.12
CA ILE A 87 17.66 1.00 17.32
C ILE A 87 17.75 2.47 17.74
N GLY A 88 16.86 2.87 18.66
CA GLY A 88 16.97 4.14 19.36
C GLY A 88 18.23 4.11 20.22
N ASP A 89 19.12 5.08 19.98
CA ASP A 89 20.20 5.46 20.88
C ASP A 89 19.72 6.60 21.79
#